data_AF-A0A3M1K9B1-F1
#
_entry.id   AF-A0A3M1K9B1-F1
#
_cell.length_a   1.000
_cell.length_b   1.000
_cell.length_c   1.000
_cell.angle_alpha   90.00
_cell.angle_beta   90.00
_cell.angle_gamma   90.00
#
_symmetry.space_group_name_H-M   'P 1'
#
loop_
_entity.id
_entity.type
_entity.pdbx_description
1 polymer ?
#
loop_
_entity_poly.entity_id
_entity_poly.type
_entity_poly.pdbx_seq_one_letter_code
_entity_poly.pdbx_strand_id
1 'polypeptide(L)'
;MERTLTRLLRERDQRATVEPRSEARERRTTPTRARYLTDITLRYPDAALQAALNETRFLRDQTFQLVGKTLQPDLPEAQRLTPDAFETAYSLNVREVYNDLLTQLPRIRTELNLSPEQAEALARLREAAKELIEACKNTKHLLKHYWEGLHHGAPAVRQFYAGFASLIQTSVETLQRLSALHDDEAFELECDRLMVRLEEADLFRSGQLDEAIAAGRVPREWIAALTHDNHYVQALCRRLLFAVRTLHHVTSEGYSDTHDALQLNAEDMDSLIDSSSTTSGKSSS
;
A
#
# COMPACT_ATOMS: atom_id res chain seq x y z
N MET A 1 44.89 44.49 16.07
CA MET A 1 44.21 43.43 15.31
C MET A 1 43.10 42.70 16.09
N GLU A 2 42.94 42.92 17.41
CA GLU A 2 41.90 42.25 18.20
C GLU A 2 40.53 42.97 18.25
N ARG A 3 40.44 44.25 17.90
CA ARG A 3 39.16 45.00 17.97
C ARG A 3 38.19 44.73 16.81
N THR A 4 38.64 44.05 15.75
CA THR A 4 37.81 43.73 14.58
C THR A 4 37.14 42.35 14.73
N LEU A 5 37.74 41.42 15.48
CA LEU A 5 37.17 40.08 15.70
C LEU A 5 35.99 40.08 16.68
N THR A 6 35.98 40.95 17.68
CA THR A 6 34.89 41.02 18.67
C THR A 6 33.59 41.61 18.09
N ARG A 7 33.67 42.39 17.00
CA ARG A 7 32.51 42.94 16.31
C ARG A 7 31.85 41.91 15.39
N LEU A 8 32.64 41.08 14.72
CA LEU A 8 32.15 39.98 13.87
C LEU A 8 31.59 38.79 14.65
N LEU A 9 32.00 38.62 15.92
CA LEU A 9 31.44 37.57 16.80
C LEU A 9 30.16 38.00 17.54
N ARG A 10 29.85 39.30 17.61
CA ARG A 10 28.56 39.80 18.15
C ARG A 10 27.46 39.91 17.09
N GLU A 11 27.81 40.05 15.82
CA GLU A 11 26.84 40.08 14.71
C GLU A 11 26.45 38.69 14.21
N ARG A 12 27.23 37.65 14.56
CA ARG A 12 26.91 36.25 14.24
C ARG A 12 25.93 35.59 15.21
N ASP A 13 25.69 36.22 16.37
CA ASP A 13 24.86 35.71 17.47
C ASP A 13 23.46 36.36 17.53
N GLN A 14 23.12 37.22 16.56
CA GLN A 14 21.80 37.86 16.43
C GLN A 14 21.08 37.56 15.12
N ARG A 15 21.59 36.61 14.33
CA ARG A 15 20.91 36.08 13.14
C ARG A 15 20.93 34.57 13.15
N ALA A 16 20.01 34.00 13.94
CA ALA A 16 19.30 32.75 13.70
C ALA A 16 18.83 32.11 15.02
N THR A 17 18.15 32.87 15.88
CA THR A 17 16.94 32.32 16.50
C THR A 17 15.87 32.21 15.41
N VAL A 18 16.08 31.26 14.50
CA VAL A 18 14.96 30.67 13.77
C VAL A 18 14.26 29.85 14.83
N GLU A 19 13.27 30.46 15.48
CA GLU A 19 12.21 29.70 16.12
C GLU A 19 11.88 28.54 15.17
N PRO A 20 11.82 27.28 15.64
CA PRO A 20 11.32 26.24 14.78
C PRO A 20 9.93 26.73 14.36
N ARG A 21 9.79 27.04 13.07
CA ARG A 21 8.48 27.10 12.44
C ARG A 21 7.89 25.74 12.75
N SER A 22 7.12 25.71 13.83
CA SER A 22 5.88 24.99 13.92
C SER A 22 5.15 25.37 12.64
N GLU A 23 5.48 24.69 11.55
CA GLU A 23 4.56 24.44 10.47
C GLU A 23 3.36 23.83 11.18
N ALA A 24 2.43 24.71 11.53
CA ALA A 24 1.09 24.34 11.90
C ALA A 24 0.65 23.45 10.75
N ARG A 25 0.76 22.14 11.00
CA ARG A 25 0.34 21.04 10.16
C ARG A 25 -1.00 21.49 9.60
N GLU A 26 -1.03 21.97 8.35
CA GLU A 26 -2.25 22.37 7.67
C GLU A 26 -3.04 21.07 7.58
N ARG A 27 -3.84 20.80 8.61
CA ARG A 27 -4.76 19.69 8.63
C ARG A 27 -5.70 20.04 7.50
N ARG A 28 -5.55 19.37 6.35
CA ARG A 28 -6.50 19.49 5.24
C ARG A 28 -7.90 19.41 5.84
N THR A 29 -8.63 20.50 5.79
CA THR A 29 -10.01 20.57 6.29
C THR A 29 -10.99 20.17 5.21
N THR A 30 -10.57 20.28 3.95
CA THR A 30 -11.35 19.93 2.77
C THR A 30 -10.97 18.54 2.27
N PRO A 31 -11.95 17.68 1.97
CA PRO A 31 -11.68 16.39 1.34
C PRO A 31 -11.03 16.54 -0.03
N THR A 32 -10.15 15.61 -0.35
CA THR A 32 -9.49 15.48 -1.65
C THR A 32 -10.50 14.92 -2.65
N ARG A 33 -10.64 15.59 -3.79
CA ARG A 33 -11.59 15.23 -4.85
C ARG A 33 -10.85 14.74 -6.09
N ALA A 34 -11.58 14.05 -6.96
CA ALA A 34 -11.05 13.66 -8.26
C ALA A 34 -10.65 14.89 -9.08
N ARG A 35 -9.52 14.77 -9.80
CA ARG A 35 -8.90 15.87 -10.55
C ARG A 35 -9.03 15.69 -12.04
N TYR A 36 -8.98 14.45 -12.51
CA TYR A 36 -8.93 14.16 -13.94
C TYR A 36 -10.32 13.92 -14.54
N LEU A 37 -11.32 13.60 -13.71
CA LEU A 37 -12.70 13.35 -14.12
C LEU A 37 -13.48 14.66 -14.32
N THR A 38 -13.21 15.35 -15.44
CA THR A 38 -13.86 16.61 -15.82
C THR A 38 -14.95 16.41 -16.87
N ASP A 39 -15.90 17.35 -16.96
CA ASP A 39 -16.96 17.32 -17.98
C ASP A 39 -16.44 17.28 -19.43
N ILE A 40 -15.19 17.69 -19.67
CA ILE A 40 -14.56 17.65 -20.99
C ILE A 40 -14.02 16.25 -21.27
N THR A 41 -13.29 15.66 -20.32
CA THR A 41 -12.72 14.31 -20.46
C THR A 41 -13.80 13.24 -20.56
N LEU A 42 -14.96 13.47 -19.96
CA LEU A 42 -16.08 12.52 -19.96
C LEU A 42 -16.89 12.50 -21.27
N ARG A 43 -16.53 13.31 -22.28
CA ARG A 43 -17.23 13.34 -23.58
C ARG A 43 -16.68 12.37 -24.61
N TYR A 44 -15.48 11.84 -24.39
CA TYR A 44 -14.75 11.02 -25.36
C TYR A 44 -14.25 9.75 -24.68
N PRO A 45 -14.46 8.55 -25.28
CA PRO A 45 -14.06 7.26 -24.68
C PRO A 45 -12.62 7.22 -24.17
N ASP A 46 -11.65 7.55 -25.05
CA ASP A 46 -10.22 7.46 -24.73
C ASP A 46 -9.81 8.44 -23.63
N ALA A 47 -10.35 9.66 -23.69
CA ALA A 47 -10.08 10.68 -22.68
C ALA A 47 -10.70 10.31 -21.31
N ALA A 48 -11.89 9.71 -21.32
CA ALA A 48 -12.57 9.26 -20.11
C ALA A 48 -11.83 8.08 -19.45
N LEU A 49 -11.34 7.14 -20.26
CA LEU A 49 -10.56 6.00 -19.79
C LEU A 49 -9.20 6.44 -19.25
N GLN A 50 -8.51 7.34 -19.94
CA GLN A 50 -7.25 7.90 -19.45
C GLN A 50 -7.44 8.71 -18.16
N ALA A 51 -8.53 9.46 -18.05
CA ALA A 51 -8.89 10.18 -16.84
C ALA A 51 -9.17 9.22 -15.68
N ALA A 52 -9.92 8.14 -15.92
CA ALA A 52 -10.16 7.08 -14.93
C ALA A 52 -8.85 6.43 -14.47
N LEU A 53 -7.95 6.08 -15.40
CA LEU A 53 -6.65 5.50 -15.08
C LEU A 53 -5.80 6.45 -14.22
N ASN A 54 -5.72 7.73 -14.59
CA ASN A 54 -4.97 8.73 -13.84
C ASN A 54 -5.56 8.95 -12.44
N GLU A 55 -6.88 8.92 -12.30
CA GLU A 55 -7.55 9.08 -11.02
C GLU A 55 -7.36 7.85 -10.12
N THR A 56 -7.41 6.63 -10.67
CA THR A 56 -7.12 5.42 -9.89
C THR A 56 -5.65 5.35 -9.46
N ARG A 57 -4.70 5.84 -10.30
CA ARG A 57 -3.30 6.02 -9.89
C ARG A 57 -3.16 7.04 -8.77
N PHE A 58 -3.88 8.16 -8.85
CA PHE A 58 -3.89 9.15 -7.78
C PHE A 58 -4.45 8.58 -6.47
N LEU A 59 -5.54 7.81 -6.55
CA LEU A 59 -6.11 7.08 -5.41
C LEU A 59 -5.09 6.10 -4.80
N ARG A 60 -4.38 5.32 -5.63
CA ARG A 60 -3.30 4.42 -5.19
C ARG A 60 -2.24 5.19 -4.41
N ASP A 61 -1.79 6.32 -4.94
CA ASP A 61 -0.74 7.10 -4.30
C ASP A 61 -1.19 7.68 -2.95
N GLN A 62 -2.45 8.14 -2.85
CA GLN A 62 -3.03 8.56 -1.56
C GLN A 62 -3.14 7.40 -0.57
N THR A 63 -3.56 6.21 -1.03
CA THR A 63 -3.62 5.00 -0.20
C THR A 63 -2.23 4.59 0.30
N PHE A 64 -1.22 4.54 -0.58
CA PHE A 64 0.16 4.21 -0.19
C PHE A 64 0.72 5.19 0.82
N GLN A 65 0.49 6.49 0.62
CA GLN A 65 0.93 7.51 1.58
C GLN A 65 0.23 7.34 2.92
N LEU A 66 -1.08 7.07 2.94
CA LEU A 66 -1.84 6.90 4.17
C LEU A 66 -1.39 5.64 4.92
N VAL A 67 -1.35 4.49 4.26
CA VAL A 67 -0.92 3.21 4.87
C VAL A 67 0.54 3.30 5.33
N GLY A 68 1.43 3.72 4.43
CA GLY A 68 2.87 3.81 4.66
C GLY A 68 3.21 4.72 5.83
N LYS A 69 2.58 5.90 5.95
CA LYS A 69 2.79 6.82 7.09
C LYS A 69 2.15 6.35 8.39
N THR A 70 1.13 5.50 8.32
CA THR A 70 0.38 5.06 9.51
C THR A 70 1.10 3.94 10.23
N LEU A 71 1.64 2.97 9.49
CA LEU A 71 2.17 1.73 10.06
C LEU A 71 3.71 1.71 10.08
N GLN A 72 4.32 2.85 10.40
CA GLN A 72 5.76 2.91 10.62
C GLN A 72 6.07 2.52 12.07
N PRO A 73 6.98 1.55 12.31
CA PRO A 73 7.22 1.03 13.65
C PRO A 73 7.80 2.09 14.61
N ASP A 74 8.61 3.02 14.08
CA ASP A 74 9.38 3.99 14.86
C ASP A 74 8.69 5.35 15.02
N LEU A 75 7.36 5.42 14.82
CA LEU A 75 6.64 6.69 15.02
C LEU A 75 6.67 7.12 16.49
N PRO A 76 7.00 8.39 16.77
CA PRO A 76 6.74 8.99 18.07
C PRO A 76 5.26 8.89 18.41
N GLU A 77 4.93 8.65 19.68
CA GLU A 77 3.55 8.43 20.14
C GLU A 77 2.59 9.55 19.67
N ALA A 78 3.03 10.80 19.72
CA ALA A 78 2.26 11.96 19.26
C ALA A 78 1.92 11.98 17.76
N GLN A 79 2.61 11.16 16.95
CA GLN A 79 2.41 11.04 15.51
C GLN A 79 1.61 9.79 15.12
N ARG A 80 1.47 8.82 16.04
CA ARG A 80 0.72 7.59 15.83
C ARG A 80 -0.75 7.92 15.62
N LEU A 81 -1.33 7.37 14.56
CA LEU A 81 -2.77 7.50 14.34
C LEU A 81 -3.51 6.47 15.18
N THR A 82 -4.49 6.94 15.94
CA THR A 82 -5.56 6.09 16.47
C THR A 82 -6.46 5.63 15.32
N PRO A 83 -7.26 4.56 15.49
CA PRO A 83 -8.23 4.15 14.49
C PRO A 83 -9.16 5.29 14.02
N ASP A 84 -9.57 6.19 14.91
CA ASP A 84 -10.45 7.33 14.58
C ASP A 84 -9.71 8.45 13.85
N ALA A 85 -8.46 8.72 14.24
CA ALA A 85 -7.62 9.69 13.53
C ALA A 85 -7.28 9.18 12.12
N PHE A 86 -7.04 7.88 11.97
CA PHE A 86 -6.89 7.22 10.68
C PHE A 86 -8.17 7.33 9.84
N GLU A 87 -9.34 7.03 10.41
CA GLU A 87 -10.63 7.16 9.73
C GLU A 87 -10.86 8.58 9.18
N THR A 88 -10.45 9.59 9.96
CA THR A 88 -10.50 10.99 9.54
C THR A 88 -9.56 11.23 8.35
N ALA A 89 -8.31 10.77 8.43
CA ALA A 89 -7.35 10.92 7.34
C ALA A 89 -7.76 10.16 6.07
N TYR A 90 -8.34 8.96 6.22
CA TYR A 90 -8.93 8.17 5.15
C TYR A 90 -10.07 8.92 4.47
N SER A 91 -11.01 9.47 5.26
CA SER A 91 -12.14 10.22 4.71
C SER A 91 -11.69 11.46 3.94
N LEU A 92 -10.65 12.15 4.43
CA LEU A 92 -10.15 13.38 3.81
C LEU A 92 -9.28 13.15 2.57
N ASN A 93 -8.53 12.05 2.48
CA ASN A 93 -7.51 11.89 1.42
C ASN A 93 -7.86 10.80 0.40
N VAL A 94 -8.72 9.84 0.75
CA VAL A 94 -8.94 8.62 -0.06
C VAL A 94 -10.41 8.45 -0.42
N ARG A 95 -11.32 8.51 0.57
CA ARG A 95 -12.74 8.17 0.38
C ARG A 95 -13.42 9.00 -0.71
N GLU A 96 -13.22 10.31 -0.69
CA GLU A 96 -13.95 11.19 -1.61
C GLU A 96 -13.47 11.06 -3.07
N VAL A 97 -12.18 10.77 -3.28
CA VAL A 97 -11.64 10.40 -4.60
C VAL A 97 -12.30 9.12 -5.11
N TYR A 98 -12.41 8.10 -4.25
CA TYR A 98 -13.08 6.86 -4.60
C TYR A 98 -14.58 7.05 -4.87
N ASN A 99 -15.27 7.88 -4.09
CA ASN A 99 -16.69 8.19 -4.32
C ASN A 99 -16.90 8.86 -5.68
N ASP A 100 -15.98 9.74 -6.08
CA ASP A 100 -16.00 10.36 -7.40
C ASP A 100 -15.83 9.31 -8.51
N LEU A 101 -14.84 8.42 -8.39
CA LEU A 101 -14.68 7.28 -9.30
C LEU A 101 -15.94 6.39 -9.34
N LEU A 102 -16.48 6.02 -8.19
CA LEU A 102 -17.64 5.15 -8.08
C LEU A 102 -18.88 5.74 -8.77
N THR A 103 -18.98 7.07 -8.78
CA THR A 103 -20.06 7.83 -9.43
C THR A 103 -19.82 7.97 -10.93
N GLN A 104 -18.60 8.28 -11.37
CA GLN A 104 -18.32 8.58 -12.78
C GLN A 104 -18.12 7.34 -13.65
N LEU A 105 -17.49 6.27 -13.14
CA LEU A 105 -17.21 5.07 -13.95
C LEU A 105 -18.48 4.42 -14.54
N PRO A 106 -19.60 4.27 -13.79
CA PRO A 106 -20.85 3.79 -14.38
C PRO A 106 -21.38 4.70 -15.49
N ARG A 107 -21.27 6.03 -15.32
CA ARG A 107 -21.72 7.00 -16.31
C ARG A 107 -20.92 6.92 -17.59
N ILE A 108 -19.59 6.83 -17.49
CA ILE A 108 -18.70 6.59 -18.64
C ILE A 108 -19.16 5.33 -19.39
N ARG A 109 -19.42 4.23 -18.67
CA ARG A 109 -19.86 2.96 -19.26
C ARG A 109 -21.20 3.05 -20.00
N THR A 110 -22.14 3.85 -19.50
CA THR A 110 -23.50 3.92 -20.06
C THR A 110 -23.70 5.03 -21.08
N GLU A 111 -23.01 6.15 -20.90
CA GLU A 111 -23.18 7.37 -21.72
C GLU A 111 -22.24 7.37 -22.93
N LEU A 112 -21.13 6.63 -22.88
CA LEU A 112 -20.16 6.53 -23.99
C LEU A 112 -20.25 5.17 -24.69
N ASN A 113 -20.07 5.18 -26.00
CA ASN A 113 -20.00 3.97 -26.82
C ASN A 113 -18.58 3.39 -26.77
N LEU A 114 -18.26 2.70 -25.66
CA LEU A 114 -16.96 2.07 -25.44
C LEU A 114 -16.80 0.81 -26.30
N SER A 115 -15.57 0.53 -26.74
CA SER A 115 -15.24 -0.82 -27.24
C SER A 115 -15.31 -1.86 -26.11
N PRO A 116 -15.41 -3.16 -26.42
CA PRO A 116 -15.33 -4.22 -25.41
C PRO A 116 -14.10 -4.12 -24.51
N GLU A 117 -12.94 -3.85 -25.10
CA GLU A 117 -11.64 -3.73 -24.43
C GLU A 117 -11.63 -2.52 -23.48
N GLN A 118 -12.17 -1.38 -23.94
CA GLN A 118 -12.31 -0.18 -23.11
C GLN A 118 -13.28 -0.38 -21.95
N ALA A 119 -14.39 -1.10 -22.18
CA ALA A 119 -15.36 -1.41 -21.13
C ALA A 119 -14.77 -2.36 -20.07
N GLU A 120 -13.96 -3.34 -20.51
CA GLU A 120 -13.24 -4.25 -19.62
C GLU A 120 -12.18 -3.49 -18.80
N ALA A 121 -11.37 -2.67 -19.44
CA ALA A 121 -10.39 -1.82 -18.77
C ALA A 121 -11.02 -0.95 -17.67
N LEU A 122 -12.16 -0.33 -17.98
CA LEU A 122 -12.91 0.47 -17.02
C LEU A 122 -13.43 -0.36 -15.83
N ALA A 123 -13.83 -1.61 -16.07
CA ALA A 123 -14.23 -2.54 -15.02
C ALA A 123 -13.04 -2.96 -14.14
N ARG A 124 -11.88 -3.25 -14.74
CA ARG A 124 -10.62 -3.55 -14.03
C ARG A 124 -10.19 -2.36 -13.16
N LEU A 125 -10.26 -1.13 -13.69
CA LEU A 125 -9.99 0.10 -12.93
C LEU A 125 -10.92 0.27 -11.73
N ARG A 126 -12.21 -0.05 -11.88
CA ARG A 126 -13.18 -0.02 -10.78
C ARG A 126 -12.80 -1.02 -9.68
N GLU A 127 -12.41 -2.23 -10.06
CA GLU A 127 -12.01 -3.25 -9.09
C GLU A 127 -10.72 -2.85 -8.37
N ALA A 128 -9.71 -2.35 -9.08
CA ALA A 128 -8.49 -1.82 -8.46
C ALA A 128 -8.79 -0.70 -7.45
N ALA A 129 -9.70 0.21 -7.80
CA ALA A 129 -10.13 1.29 -6.90
C ALA A 129 -10.79 0.75 -5.62
N LYS A 130 -11.64 -0.27 -5.73
CA LYS A 130 -12.26 -0.95 -4.57
C LYS A 130 -11.22 -1.63 -3.69
N GLU A 131 -10.25 -2.32 -4.29
CA GLU A 131 -9.19 -3.03 -3.57
C GLU A 131 -8.31 -2.08 -2.73
N LEU A 132 -8.03 -0.86 -3.24
CA LEU A 132 -7.35 0.19 -2.49
C LEU A 132 -8.13 0.66 -1.25
N ILE A 133 -9.46 0.66 -1.31
CA ILE A 133 -10.32 1.01 -0.17
C ILE A 133 -10.36 -0.11 0.86
N GLU A 134 -10.48 -1.36 0.42
CA GLU A 134 -10.43 -2.52 1.31
C GLU A 134 -9.06 -2.63 2.02
N ALA A 135 -7.97 -2.26 1.34
CA ALA A 135 -6.66 -2.07 1.97
C ALA A 135 -6.71 -1.06 3.13
N CYS A 136 -7.31 0.13 2.93
CA CYS A 136 -7.45 1.12 4.00
C CYS A 136 -8.28 0.59 5.18
N LYS A 137 -9.33 -0.22 4.93
CA LYS A 137 -10.11 -0.86 5.99
C LYS A 137 -9.27 -1.86 6.79
N ASN A 138 -8.47 -2.69 6.12
CA ASN A 138 -7.55 -3.61 6.79
C ASN A 138 -6.56 -2.85 7.68
N THR A 139 -6.01 -1.72 7.21
CA THR A 139 -5.16 -0.86 8.03
C THR A 139 -5.88 -0.35 9.28
N LYS A 140 -7.12 0.12 9.15
CA LYS A 140 -7.94 0.54 10.30
C LYS A 140 -8.16 -0.59 11.30
N HIS A 141 -8.44 -1.80 10.82
CA HIS A 141 -8.63 -2.96 11.69
C HIS A 141 -7.34 -3.33 12.43
N LEU A 142 -6.21 -3.36 11.73
CA LEU A 142 -4.89 -3.65 12.29
C LEU A 142 -4.51 -2.65 13.40
N LEU A 143 -4.83 -1.37 13.23
CA LEU A 143 -4.53 -0.32 14.21
C LEU A 143 -5.12 -0.55 15.61
N LYS A 144 -6.11 -1.43 15.76
CA LYS A 144 -6.71 -1.75 17.06
C LYS A 144 -5.69 -2.32 18.05
N HIS A 145 -4.77 -3.16 17.58
CA HIS A 145 -3.77 -3.81 18.42
C HIS A 145 -2.34 -3.44 18.02
N TYR A 146 -2.13 -2.89 16.82
CA TYR A 146 -0.80 -2.64 16.26
C TYR A 146 0.17 -1.90 17.21
N TRP A 147 -0.27 -0.76 17.77
CA TRP A 147 0.59 0.05 18.63
C TRP A 147 0.88 -0.61 19.97
N GLU A 148 -0.13 -1.24 20.56
CA GLU A 148 0.02 -1.98 21.82
C GLU A 148 0.95 -3.19 21.61
N GLY A 149 0.75 -3.93 20.53
CA GLY A 149 1.53 -5.09 20.14
C GLY A 149 3.02 -4.78 19.94
N LEU A 150 3.34 -3.67 19.27
CA LEU A 150 4.72 -3.21 19.09
C LEU A 150 5.44 -2.89 20.41
N HIS A 151 4.71 -2.49 21.45
CA HIS A 151 5.27 -2.10 22.76
C HIS A 151 4.93 -3.10 23.86
N HIS A 152 4.40 -4.26 23.49
CA HIS A 152 3.88 -5.24 24.43
C HIS A 152 4.99 -5.80 25.33
N GLY A 153 4.69 -6.17 26.58
CA GLY A 153 5.70 -6.68 27.53
C GLY A 153 6.35 -8.00 27.10
N ALA A 154 5.57 -8.90 26.46
CA ALA A 154 6.06 -10.18 25.96
C ALA A 154 6.90 -10.00 24.67
N PRO A 155 8.17 -10.45 24.63
CA PRO A 155 9.05 -10.28 23.46
C PRO A 155 8.52 -10.89 22.17
N ALA A 156 7.84 -12.04 22.24
CA ALA A 156 7.31 -12.71 21.05
C ALA A 156 6.20 -11.87 20.36
N VAL A 157 5.31 -11.25 21.15
CA VAL A 157 4.26 -10.37 20.61
C VAL A 157 4.91 -9.19 19.86
N ARG A 158 5.90 -8.53 20.47
CA ARG A 158 6.63 -7.43 19.80
C ARG A 158 7.28 -7.87 18.51
N GLN A 159 7.87 -9.07 18.49
CA GLN A 159 8.54 -9.62 17.31
C GLN A 159 7.55 -9.84 16.16
N PHE A 160 6.36 -10.37 16.42
CA PHE A 160 5.33 -10.54 15.38
C PHE A 160 4.87 -9.19 14.81
N TYR A 161 4.57 -8.21 15.66
CA TYR A 161 4.16 -6.88 15.18
C TYR A 161 5.29 -6.12 14.47
N ALA A 162 6.55 -6.29 14.88
CA ALA A 162 7.70 -5.77 14.14
C ALA A 162 7.83 -6.45 12.76
N GLY A 163 7.57 -7.76 12.68
CA GLY A 163 7.48 -8.49 11.42
C GLY A 163 6.38 -7.95 10.50
N PHE A 164 5.18 -7.72 11.05
CA PHE A 164 4.07 -7.08 10.33
C PHE A 164 4.45 -5.70 9.80
N ALA A 165 5.06 -4.86 10.64
CA ALA A 165 5.52 -3.54 10.24
C ALA A 165 6.52 -3.62 9.07
N SER A 166 7.53 -4.48 9.20
CA SER A 166 8.55 -4.68 8.17
C SER A 166 7.93 -5.17 6.85
N LEU A 167 7.02 -6.15 6.91
CA LEU A 167 6.37 -6.68 5.71
C LEU A 167 5.55 -5.61 4.99
N ILE A 168 4.79 -4.80 5.73
CA ILE A 168 3.96 -3.74 5.15
C ILE A 168 4.82 -2.64 4.53
N GLN A 169 5.85 -2.16 5.23
CA GLN A 169 6.72 -1.10 4.70
C GLN A 169 7.46 -1.57 3.44
N THR A 170 8.09 -2.75 3.50
CA THR A 170 8.81 -3.31 2.35
C THR A 170 7.89 -3.61 1.16
N SER A 171 6.64 -4.01 1.42
CA SER A 171 5.62 -4.19 0.37
C SER A 171 5.24 -2.86 -0.26
N VAL A 172 4.93 -1.84 0.53
CA VAL A 172 4.56 -0.50 0.01
C VAL A 172 5.72 0.10 -0.81
N GLU A 173 6.95 0.03 -0.31
CA GLU A 173 8.14 0.51 -1.03
C GLU A 173 8.38 -0.26 -2.34
N THR A 174 8.24 -1.59 -2.32
CA THR A 174 8.35 -2.42 -3.52
C THR A 174 7.30 -2.03 -4.55
N LEU A 175 6.04 -1.90 -4.14
CA LEU A 175 4.92 -1.54 -5.00
C LEU A 175 5.03 -0.11 -5.57
N GLN A 176 5.61 0.82 -4.81
CA GLN A 176 5.94 2.15 -5.29
C GLN A 176 7.00 2.11 -6.40
N ARG A 177 8.04 1.29 -6.25
CA ARG A 177 9.06 1.10 -7.30
C ARG A 177 8.48 0.41 -8.53
N LEU A 178 7.66 -0.63 -8.34
CA LEU A 178 6.99 -1.33 -9.44
C LEU A 178 6.08 -0.40 -10.25
N SER A 179 5.44 0.56 -9.60
CA SER A 179 4.59 1.55 -10.27
C SER A 179 5.33 2.47 -11.26
N ALA A 180 6.68 2.47 -11.24
CA ALA A 180 7.53 3.23 -12.15
C ALA A 180 8.24 2.35 -13.19
N LEU A 181 8.02 1.02 -13.16
CA LEU A 181 8.64 0.08 -14.07
C LEU A 181 7.83 0.00 -15.37
N HIS A 182 8.52 0.01 -16.51
CA HIS A 182 7.90 -0.07 -17.85
C HIS A 182 8.17 -1.39 -18.57
N ASP A 183 9.01 -2.24 -17.99
CA ASP A 183 9.34 -3.57 -18.51
C ASP A 183 8.35 -4.57 -17.92
N ASP A 184 7.49 -5.15 -18.76
CA ASP A 184 6.42 -6.04 -18.36
C ASP A 184 6.95 -7.35 -17.76
N GLU A 185 7.99 -7.94 -18.34
CA GLU A 185 8.57 -9.20 -17.83
C GLU A 185 9.20 -8.97 -16.46
N ALA A 186 9.97 -7.90 -16.31
CA ALA A 186 10.57 -7.54 -15.04
C ALA A 186 9.49 -7.18 -13.98
N PHE A 187 8.40 -6.53 -14.41
CA PHE A 187 7.28 -6.18 -13.53
C PHE A 187 6.58 -7.43 -12.98
N GLU A 188 6.23 -8.38 -13.84
CA GLU A 188 5.56 -9.62 -13.43
C GLU A 188 6.43 -10.45 -12.50
N LEU A 189 7.72 -10.60 -12.82
CA LEU A 189 8.67 -11.34 -11.97
C LEU A 189 8.79 -10.73 -10.56
N GLU A 190 8.82 -9.40 -10.45
CA GLU A 190 8.88 -8.71 -9.15
C GLU A 190 7.55 -8.81 -8.39
N CYS A 191 6.41 -8.82 -9.09
CA CYS A 191 5.11 -9.10 -8.48
C CYS A 191 5.07 -10.52 -7.87
N ASP A 192 5.55 -11.52 -8.61
CA ASP A 192 5.61 -12.90 -8.16
C ASP A 192 6.57 -13.06 -6.97
N ARG A 193 7.74 -12.40 -7.02
CA ARG A 193 8.67 -12.34 -5.87
C ARG A 193 8.02 -11.73 -4.63
N LEU A 194 7.20 -10.69 -4.79
CA LEU A 194 6.46 -10.13 -3.67
C LEU A 194 5.41 -11.11 -3.16
N MET A 195 4.68 -11.82 -4.02
CA MET A 195 3.74 -12.85 -3.62
C MET A 195 4.40 -13.96 -2.80
N VAL A 196 5.54 -14.49 -3.26
CA VAL A 196 6.29 -15.51 -2.50
C VAL A 196 6.67 -15.00 -1.11
N ARG A 197 7.20 -13.78 -1.00
CA ARG A 197 7.53 -13.17 0.30
C ARG A 197 6.32 -13.02 1.22
N LEU A 198 5.14 -12.73 0.66
CA LEU A 198 3.91 -12.65 1.43
C LEU A 198 3.50 -14.03 1.97
N GLU A 199 3.60 -15.09 1.15
CA GLU A 199 3.33 -16.47 1.59
C GLU A 199 4.32 -16.94 2.67
N GLU A 200 5.61 -16.65 2.51
CA GLU A 200 6.66 -17.01 3.49
C GLU A 200 6.47 -16.30 4.83
N ALA A 201 5.99 -15.06 4.81
CA ALA A 201 5.76 -14.26 6.00
C ALA A 201 4.41 -14.55 6.69
N ASP A 202 3.58 -15.42 6.13
CA ASP A 202 2.32 -15.82 6.77
C ASP A 202 2.62 -16.68 8.02
N LEU A 203 2.21 -16.17 9.18
CA LEU A 203 2.43 -16.85 10.47
C LEU A 203 1.81 -18.24 10.55
N PHE A 204 0.73 -18.50 9.80
CA PHE A 204 0.08 -19.80 9.76
C PHE A 204 0.85 -20.78 8.87
N ARG A 205 1.28 -20.34 7.69
CA ARG A 205 2.04 -21.19 6.78
C ARG A 205 3.43 -21.51 7.33
N SER A 206 4.05 -20.54 8.00
CA SER A 206 5.39 -20.70 8.58
C SER A 206 5.41 -21.49 9.89
N GLY A 207 4.26 -21.73 10.54
CA GLY A 207 4.17 -22.41 11.84
C GLY A 207 4.73 -21.63 13.04
N GLN A 208 5.25 -20.42 12.83
CA GLN A 208 5.95 -19.63 13.85
C GLN A 208 5.03 -19.26 15.02
N LEU A 209 3.75 -18.97 14.75
CA LEU A 209 2.79 -18.64 15.79
C LEU A 209 2.47 -19.86 16.66
N ASP A 210 2.26 -21.03 16.05
CA ASP A 210 1.98 -22.27 16.76
C ASP A 210 3.15 -22.69 17.65
N GLU A 211 4.38 -22.60 17.15
CA GLU A 211 5.60 -22.85 17.94
C GLU A 211 5.72 -21.89 19.14
N ALA A 212 5.38 -20.61 18.95
CA ALA A 212 5.44 -19.62 20.01
C ALA A 212 4.33 -19.84 21.07
N ILE A 213 3.15 -20.29 20.65
CA ILE A 213 2.03 -20.68 21.53
C ILE A 213 2.41 -21.92 22.33
N ALA A 214 2.89 -22.98 21.68
CA ALA A 214 3.29 -24.23 22.32
C ALA A 214 4.40 -24.02 23.36
N ALA A 215 5.34 -23.12 23.07
CA ALA A 215 6.42 -22.73 23.98
C ALA A 215 5.98 -21.76 25.10
N GLY A 216 4.70 -21.35 25.16
CA GLY A 216 4.20 -20.41 26.17
C GLY A 216 4.78 -18.99 26.05
N ARG A 217 5.34 -18.63 24.89
CA ARG A 217 5.96 -17.32 24.62
C ARG A 217 4.94 -16.24 24.26
N VAL A 218 3.75 -16.64 23.82
CA VAL A 218 2.62 -15.76 23.48
C VAL A 218 1.54 -15.89 24.56
N PRO A 219 1.14 -14.78 25.23
CA PRO A 219 0.02 -14.80 26.16
C PRO A 219 -1.29 -15.20 25.46
N ARG A 220 -2.15 -15.94 26.16
CA ARG A 220 -3.38 -16.52 25.60
C ARG A 220 -4.30 -15.46 24.99
N GLU A 221 -4.42 -14.32 25.66
CA GLU A 221 -5.25 -13.18 25.27
C GLU A 221 -4.80 -12.53 23.95
N TRP A 222 -3.54 -12.72 23.54
CA TRP A 222 -2.98 -12.18 22.30
C TRP A 222 -3.09 -13.10 21.10
N ILE A 223 -3.38 -14.38 21.30
CA ILE A 223 -3.42 -15.37 20.21
C ILE A 223 -4.43 -14.96 19.13
N ALA A 224 -5.66 -14.62 19.53
CA ALA A 224 -6.70 -14.23 18.58
C ALA A 224 -6.36 -12.90 17.87
N ALA A 225 -5.74 -11.95 18.58
CA ALA A 225 -5.31 -10.67 17.98
C ALA A 225 -4.26 -10.91 16.90
N LEU A 226 -3.21 -11.68 17.20
CA LEU A 226 -2.13 -12.02 16.24
C LEU A 226 -2.67 -12.77 15.01
N THR A 227 -3.60 -13.71 15.22
CA THR A 227 -4.27 -14.44 14.14
C THR A 227 -5.00 -13.50 13.19
N HIS A 228 -5.86 -12.63 13.72
CA HIS A 228 -6.63 -11.71 12.89
C HIS A 228 -5.73 -10.65 12.23
N ASP A 229 -4.75 -10.15 12.96
CA ASP A 229 -3.86 -9.11 12.46
C ASP A 229 -2.95 -9.64 11.35
N ASN A 230 -2.46 -10.88 11.45
CA ASN A 230 -1.78 -11.55 10.33
C ASN A 230 -2.68 -11.61 9.08
N HIS A 231 -3.96 -11.97 9.23
CA HIS A 231 -4.90 -11.95 8.11
C HIS A 231 -5.08 -10.54 7.53
N TYR A 232 -5.21 -9.52 8.37
CA TYR A 232 -5.31 -8.13 7.89
C TYR A 232 -4.05 -7.66 7.18
N VAL A 233 -2.85 -8.04 7.65
CA VAL A 233 -1.57 -7.72 7.01
C VAL A 233 -1.47 -8.39 5.63
N GLN A 234 -1.74 -9.70 5.57
CA GLN A 234 -1.71 -10.48 4.34
C GLN A 234 -2.69 -9.92 3.31
N ALA A 235 -3.94 -9.69 3.73
CA ALA A 235 -4.96 -9.12 2.88
C ALA A 235 -4.57 -7.70 2.44
N LEU A 236 -4.10 -6.84 3.34
CA LEU A 236 -3.63 -5.49 2.99
C LEU A 236 -2.61 -5.54 1.85
N CYS A 237 -1.52 -6.31 2.00
CA CYS A 237 -0.44 -6.32 1.03
C CYS A 237 -0.89 -6.89 -0.33
N ARG A 238 -1.68 -7.96 -0.34
CA ARG A 238 -2.22 -8.56 -1.58
C ARG A 238 -3.14 -7.62 -2.34
N ARG A 239 -3.99 -6.88 -1.63
CA ARG A 239 -4.91 -5.90 -2.25
C ARG A 239 -4.14 -4.74 -2.89
N LEU A 240 -3.08 -4.25 -2.22
CA LEU A 240 -2.21 -3.24 -2.80
C LEU A 240 -1.48 -3.76 -4.05
N LEU A 241 -0.98 -5.01 -4.01
CA LEU A 241 -0.35 -5.65 -5.16
C LEU A 241 -1.33 -5.83 -6.33
N PHE A 242 -2.52 -6.34 -6.06
CA PHE A 242 -3.58 -6.49 -7.06
C PHE A 242 -3.86 -5.16 -7.77
N ALA A 243 -4.01 -4.07 -7.01
CA ALA A 243 -4.28 -2.76 -7.58
C ALA A 243 -3.12 -2.27 -8.47
N VAL A 244 -1.87 -2.48 -8.07
CA VAL A 244 -0.69 -2.10 -8.89
C VAL A 244 -0.59 -2.94 -10.16
N ARG A 245 -0.73 -4.26 -10.05
CA ARG A 245 -0.71 -5.18 -11.21
C ARG A 245 -1.82 -4.85 -12.20
N THR A 246 -3.03 -4.61 -11.70
CA THR A 246 -4.16 -4.19 -12.54
C THR A 246 -3.86 -2.88 -13.26
N LEU A 247 -3.35 -1.86 -12.54
CA LEU A 247 -3.01 -0.57 -13.16
C LEU A 247 -1.90 -0.70 -14.20
N HIS A 248 -0.97 -1.63 -14.01
CA HIS A 248 0.10 -1.92 -14.96
C HIS A 248 -0.44 -2.55 -16.24
N HIS A 249 -1.22 -3.64 -16.14
CA HIS A 249 -1.84 -4.31 -17.30
C HIS A 249 -2.71 -3.37 -18.13
N VAL A 250 -3.55 -2.60 -17.43
CA VAL A 250 -4.41 -1.59 -18.02
C VAL A 250 -3.61 -0.48 -18.73
N THR A 251 -2.32 -0.31 -18.40
CA THR A 251 -1.41 0.61 -19.10
C THR A 251 -0.65 -0.07 -20.24
N SER A 252 -0.13 -1.27 -20.01
CA SER A 252 0.76 -2.00 -20.92
C SER A 252 0.00 -2.60 -22.10
N GLU A 253 -1.22 -3.09 -21.87
CA GLU A 253 -2.09 -3.64 -22.91
C GLU A 253 -2.29 -2.63 -24.04
N GLY A 254 -2.26 -1.32 -23.72
CA GLY A 254 -2.55 -0.26 -24.66
C GLY A 254 -3.95 -0.47 -25.24
N TYR A 255 -4.89 0.44 -25.03
CA TYR A 255 -6.23 0.26 -25.63
C TYR A 255 -6.27 0.45 -27.16
N SER A 256 -5.10 0.32 -27.80
CA SER A 256 -4.85 0.10 -29.22
C SER A 256 -4.38 -1.35 -29.35
N ASP A 257 -5.26 -2.21 -29.87
CA ASP A 257 -5.07 -3.61 -30.28
C ASP A 257 -3.73 -4.29 -29.93
N THR A 258 -3.85 -5.43 -29.24
CA THR A 258 -2.88 -6.51 -28.95
C THR A 258 -2.08 -6.40 -27.65
N HIS A 259 -2.47 -7.17 -26.62
CA HIS A 259 -1.90 -8.49 -26.31
C HIS A 259 -2.57 -9.10 -25.07
N ASP A 260 -3.03 -10.35 -25.18
CA ASP A 260 -3.55 -11.15 -24.05
C ASP A 260 -2.82 -12.49 -24.07
N ALA A 261 -2.07 -12.79 -23.00
CA ALA A 261 -1.59 -14.11 -22.57
C ALA A 261 -0.34 -13.89 -21.72
N LEU A 262 -0.48 -14.04 -20.40
CA LEU A 262 0.51 -14.53 -19.42
C LEU A 262 0.01 -14.16 -18.00
N GLN A 263 -1.01 -14.87 -17.52
CA GLN A 263 -1.36 -14.88 -16.10
C GLN A 263 -1.13 -16.29 -15.57
N LEU A 264 -0.18 -16.42 -14.64
CA LEU A 264 0.05 -17.67 -13.89
C LEU A 264 -1.11 -17.89 -12.92
N ASN A 265 -1.69 -19.09 -12.95
CA ASN A 265 -2.79 -19.46 -12.08
C ASN A 265 -2.28 -20.11 -10.78
N ALA A 266 -3.21 -20.44 -9.87
CA ALA A 266 -2.87 -21.02 -8.58
C ALA A 266 -2.18 -22.40 -8.66
N GLU A 267 -2.40 -23.16 -9.73
CA GLU A 267 -1.77 -24.47 -9.96
C GLU A 267 -0.31 -24.31 -10.43
N ASP A 268 -0.03 -23.26 -11.21
CA ASP A 268 1.32 -22.94 -11.67
C ASP A 268 2.23 -22.52 -10.49
N MET A 269 1.66 -21.85 -9.48
CA MET A 269 2.40 -21.43 -8.28
C MET A 269 2.85 -22.61 -7.41
N ASP A 270 2.00 -23.63 -7.21
CA ASP A 270 2.35 -24.80 -6.40
C ASP A 270 3.51 -25.60 -7.06
N SER A 271 3.55 -25.64 -8.39
CA SER A 271 4.62 -26.32 -9.13
C SER A 271 6.00 -25.64 -9.00
N LEU A 272 6.02 -24.30 -8.88
CA LEU A 272 7.25 -23.53 -8.71
C LEU A 272 7.80 -23.69 -7.28
N ILE A 273 6.92 -23.73 -6.29
CA ILE A 273 7.29 -23.96 -4.89
C ILE A 273 7.90 -25.36 -4.71
N ASP A 274 7.30 -26.39 -5.31
CA ASP A 274 7.81 -27.77 -5.24
C ASP A 274 9.16 -27.94 -5.97
N SER A 275 9.36 -27.28 -7.11
CA SER A 275 10.62 -27.35 -7.87
C SER A 275 11.82 -26.73 -7.11
N SER A 276 11.57 -25.69 -6.30
CA SER A 276 12.60 -25.03 -5.49
C SER A 276 13.07 -25.90 -4.31
N SER A 277 12.18 -26.72 -3.75
CA SER A 277 12.49 -27.63 -2.64
C SER A 277 13.34 -28.85 -3.07
N THR A 278 13.23 -29.26 -4.34
CA THR A 278 13.91 -30.45 -4.87
C THR A 278 15.39 -30.19 -5.19
N THR A 279 15.78 -28.92 -5.38
CA THR A 279 17.13 -28.55 -5.84
C THR A 279 18.14 -28.42 -4.68
N SER A 280 17.68 -28.36 -3.43
CA SER A 280 18.56 -28.26 -2.25
C SER A 280 19.08 -29.60 -1.70
N GLY A 281 18.75 -30.74 -2.33
CA GLY A 281 19.04 -32.09 -1.80
C GLY A 281 20.13 -32.91 -2.51
N LYS A 282 20.76 -32.42 -3.58
CA LYS A 282 21.78 -33.17 -4.33
C LYS A 282 23.07 -32.37 -4.55
N SER A 283 23.82 -32.15 -3.46
CA SER A 283 25.27 -31.90 -3.55
C SER A 283 26.00 -32.38 -2.30
N SER A 284 25.98 -33.69 -2.06
CA SER A 284 26.91 -34.37 -1.14
C SER A 284 26.93 -35.86 -1.44
N SER A 285 27.76 -36.26 -2.41
CA SER A 285 28.59 -37.49 -2.45
C SER A 285 29.20 -37.66 -3.83
#